data_AF-A0A6A4HN48-F1
#
_entry.id   AF-A0A6A4HN48-F1
#
_cell.length_a   1.000
_cell.length_b   1.000
_cell.length_c   1.000
_cell.angle_alpha   90.00
_cell.angle_beta   90.00
_cell.angle_gamma   90.00
#
_symmetry.space_group_name_H-M   'P 1'
#
loop_
_entity.id
_entity.type
_entity.pdbx_description
1 polymer ?
#
loop_
_entity_poly.entity_id
_entity_poly.type
_entity_poly.pdbx_seq_one_letter_code
_entity_poly.pdbx_strand_id
1 'polypeptide(L)' 'RFSILPALTVDGIIALDLFEGTLNKERFLQFLRQDLVPLLNPYPGPRSVVMLDNCAVHHDDIFRAIIEDGCGTYQSC' A
#
# COMPACT_ATOMS: atom_id res chain seq x y z
N ARG A 1 -11.47 -7.65 18.56
CA ARG A 1 -10.08 -7.13 18.43
C ARG A 1 -10.03 -6.33 17.14
N PHE A 2 -9.53 -5.09 17.19
CA PHE A 2 -9.35 -4.27 15.99
C PHE A 2 -7.88 -4.31 15.54
N SER A 3 -7.68 -4.21 14.24
CA SER A 3 -6.39 -4.06 13.57
C SER A 3 -6.38 -2.73 12.84
N ILE A 4 -5.19 -2.14 12.73
CA ILE A 4 -4.94 -0.89 12.03
C ILE A 4 -3.86 -1.15 10.99
N LEU A 5 -4.12 -0.73 9.75
CA LEU A 5 -3.17 -0.80 8.65
C LEU A 5 -2.92 0.61 8.11
N PRO A 6 -1.89 1.32 8.61
CA PRO A 6 -1.54 2.65 8.13
C PRO A 6 -0.47 2.59 7.03
N ALA A 7 -0.53 3.51 6.08
CA ALA A 7 0.60 3.88 5.23
C ALA A 7 1.17 5.21 5.71
N LEU A 8 2.49 5.25 5.94
CA LEU A 8 3.19 6.37 6.55
C LEU A 8 4.21 6.98 5.58
N THR A 9 4.36 8.29 5.66
CA THR A 9 5.45 9.07 5.07
C THR A 9 6.15 9.87 6.16
N VAL A 10 7.23 10.57 5.81
CA VAL A 10 7.90 11.50 6.74
C VAL A 10 6.99 12.67 7.16
N ASP A 11 5.97 12.99 6.35
CA ASP A 11 5.01 14.06 6.61
C ASP A 11 3.74 13.57 7.34
N GLY A 12 3.64 12.26 7.62
CA GLY A 12 2.54 11.66 8.37
C GLY A 12 1.80 10.52 7.64
N ILE A 13 0.61 10.20 8.16
CA ILE A 13 -0.26 9.12 7.64
C ILE A 13 -0.93 9.56 6.34
N ILE A 14 -0.81 8.75 5.28
CA ILE A 14 -1.40 9.03 3.96
C ILE A 14 -2.57 8.10 3.60
N ALA A 15 -2.66 6.93 4.24
CA ALA A 15 -3.78 6.00 4.10
C ALA A 15 -3.98 5.23 5.42
N LEU A 16 -5.21 4.85 5.74
CA LEU A 16 -5.56 4.17 7.00
C LEU A 16 -6.76 3.24 6.81
N ASP A 17 -6.59 1.96 7.07
CA ASP A 17 -7.68 0.99 7.21
C ASP A 17 -7.79 0.52 8.68
N LEU A 18 -8.94 0.75 9.31
CA LEU A 18 -9.27 0.32 10.67
C LEU A 18 -10.37 -0.73 10.60
N PHE A 19 -10.12 -1.90 11.17
CA PHE A 19 -11.05 -3.00 11.01
C PHE A 19 -11.04 -4.04 12.10
N GLU A 20 -12.15 -4.77 12.22
CA GLU A 20 -12.25 -5.86 13.16
C GLU A 20 -11.60 -7.14 12.59
N GLY A 21 -10.86 -7.85 13.44
CA GLY A 21 -10.23 -9.13 13.11
C GLY A 21 -8.74 -9.02 12.80
N THR A 22 -8.20 -10.04 12.11
CA THR A 22 -6.79 -10.15 11.71
C THR A 22 -6.63 -9.74 10.25
N LEU A 23 -5.51 -9.10 9.91
CA LEU A 23 -5.14 -8.87 8.52
C LEU A 23 -4.95 -10.21 7.79
N ASN A 24 -5.58 -10.35 6.63
CA ASN A 24 -5.36 -11.46 5.70
C ASN A 24 -4.86 -10.90 4.35
N LYS A 25 -4.47 -11.82 3.47
CA LYS A 25 -3.89 -11.47 2.16
C LYS A 25 -4.88 -10.67 1.32
N GLU A 26 -6.14 -11.09 1.26
CA GLU A 26 -7.18 -10.46 0.44
C GLU A 26 -7.39 -9.00 0.83
N ARG A 27 -7.49 -8.74 2.14
CA ARG A 27 -7.65 -7.38 2.67
C ARG A 27 -6.41 -6.53 2.44
N PHE A 28 -5.22 -7.10 2.65
CA PHE A 28 -3.97 -6.38 2.39
C PHE A 28 -3.87 -5.99 0.90
N LEU A 29 -4.22 -6.89 -0.03
CA LEU A 29 -4.27 -6.60 -1.46
C LEU A 29 -5.32 -5.53 -1.82
N GLN A 30 -6.46 -5.51 -1.13
CA GLN A 30 -7.46 -4.47 -1.30
C GLN A 30 -6.92 -3.11 -0.88
N PHE A 31 -6.31 -3.03 0.31
CA PHE A 31 -5.67 -1.81 0.81
C PHE A 31 -4.62 -1.28 -0.16
N LEU A 32 -3.79 -2.15 -0.72
CA LEU A 32 -2.79 -1.73 -1.70
C LEU A 32 -3.42 -1.10 -2.94
N ARG A 33 -4.43 -1.75 -3.53
CA ARG A 33 -5.06 -1.27 -4.76
C ARG A 33 -5.89 0.00 -4.56
N GLN A 34 -6.62 0.07 -3.46
CA GLN A 34 -7.62 1.12 -3.24
C GLN A 34 -7.04 2.34 -2.51
N ASP A 35 -6.13 2.11 -1.57
CA ASP A 35 -5.69 3.15 -0.65
C ASP A 35 -4.22 3.56 -0.87
N LEU A 36 -3.30 2.60 -1.10
CA LEU A 36 -1.86 2.93 -1.21
C LEU A 36 -1.44 3.33 -2.63
N VAL A 37 -1.66 2.47 -3.63
CA VAL A 37 -1.15 2.65 -5.00
C VAL A 37 -1.56 3.98 -5.63
N PRO A 38 -2.79 4.48 -5.47
CA PRO A 38 -3.18 5.78 -6.02
C PRO A 38 -2.37 6.97 -5.46
N LEU A 39 -1.67 6.78 -4.34
CA LEU A 39 -0.85 7.81 -3.69
C LEU A 39 0.63 7.71 -4.05
N LEU A 40 1.06 6.63 -4.71
CA LEU A 40 2.44 6.42 -5.14
C LEU A 40 2.74 7.19 -6.43
N ASN A 41 3.99 7.59 -6.61
CA ASN A 41 4.46 8.21 -7.87
C ASN A 41 5.64 7.42 -8.43
N PRO A 42 5.89 7.47 -9.74
CA PRO A 42 7.07 6.84 -10.31
C PRO A 42 8.36 7.35 -9.68
N TYR A 43 9.32 6.46 -9.45
CA TYR A 43 10.66 6.84 -8.98
C TYR A 43 11.36 7.72 -10.03
N PRO A 44 12.03 8.83 -9.64
CA PRO A 44 12.41 9.26 -8.27
C PRO A 44 11.46 10.28 -7.61
N GLY A 45 10.18 10.33 -8.00
CA GLY A 45 9.21 11.29 -7.47
C GLY A 45 8.89 11.10 -5.98
N PRO A 46 8.16 12.03 -5.34
CA PRO A 46 7.69 11.87 -3.97
C PRO A 46 6.84 10.61 -3.79
N ARG A 47 6.97 9.90 -2.66
CA ARG A 47 6.21 8.65 -2.40
C ARG A 47 6.42 7.57 -3.47
N SER A 48 7.64 7.45 -4.00
CA SER A 48 7.98 6.47 -5.05
C SER A 48 8.61 5.18 -4.56
N VAL A 49 8.88 5.08 -3.27
CA VAL A 49 9.48 3.90 -2.65
C VAL A 49 8.56 3.42 -1.54
N VAL A 50 8.13 2.17 -1.66
CA VAL A 50 7.34 1.48 -0.62
C VAL A 50 8.30 0.68 0.25
N MET A 51 8.23 0.88 1.56
CA MET A 51 8.95 0.11 2.56
C MET A 51 7.95 -0.69 3.40
N LEU A 52 8.18 -2.00 3.52
CA LEU A 52 7.40 -2.93 4.32
C LEU A 52 8.35 -3.74 5.20
N ASP A 53 7.84 -4.34 6.28
CA ASP A 53 8.61 -5.31 7.05
C ASP A 53 8.82 -6.62 6.26
N ASN A 54 9.73 -7.47 6.72
CA ASN A 54 10.04 -8.73 6.05
C ASN A 54 9.05 -9.85 6.41
N CYS A 55 7.75 -9.57 6.37
CA CYS A 55 6.73 -10.58 6.63
C CYS A 55 6.55 -11.50 5.41
N ALA A 56 6.42 -12.80 5.65
CA ALA A 56 6.27 -13.81 4.57
C ALA A 56 5.06 -13.52 3.66
N VAL A 57 4.01 -12.90 4.20
CA VAL A 57 2.83 -12.51 3.42
C VAL A 57 3.09 -11.36 2.45
N HIS A 58 4.28 -10.77 2.41
CA HIS A 58 4.69 -9.74 1.46
C HIS A 58 5.54 -10.28 0.30
N HIS A 59 5.94 -11.56 0.35
CA HIS A 59 6.79 -12.20 -0.66
C HIS A 59 6.01 -12.72 -1.87
N ASP A 60 4.75 -12.34 -2.02
CA ASP A 60 3.92 -12.75 -3.15
C ASP A 60 4.16 -11.85 -4.38
N ASP A 61 4.36 -12.45 -5.55
CA ASP A 61 4.60 -11.73 -6.80
C ASP A 61 3.48 -10.74 -7.15
N ILE A 62 2.26 -11.01 -6.67
CA ILE A 62 1.11 -10.12 -6.86
C ILE A 62 1.36 -8.74 -6.25
N PHE A 63 2.09 -8.62 -5.13
CA PHE A 63 2.39 -7.33 -4.51
C PHE A 63 3.25 -6.46 -5.41
N ARG A 64 4.28 -7.08 -5.99
CA ARG A 64 5.19 -6.41 -6.88
C ARG A 64 4.47 -5.92 -8.13
N ALA A 65 3.65 -6.77 -8.75
CA ALA A 65 2.85 -6.40 -9.91
C ALA A 65 1.92 -5.23 -9.62
N ILE A 66 1.19 -5.25 -8.49
CA ILE A 66 0.28 -4.16 -8.11
C ILE A 66 1.01 -2.82 -7.97
N ILE A 67 2.19 -2.81 -7.36
CA ILE A 67 2.97 -1.59 -7.16
C ILE A 67 3.58 -1.10 -8.47
N GLU A 68 4.20 -1.99 -9.25
CA GLU A 68 4.89 -1.62 -10.49
C GLU A 68 3.90 -1.20 -11.60
N ASP A 69 2.78 -1.92 -11.77
CA ASP A 69 1.79 -1.64 -12.82
C ASP A 69 0.85 -0.47 -12.47
N GLY A 70 0.60 -0.25 -11.17
CA GLY A 70 -0.29 0.79 -10.69
C GLY A 70 0.37 2.17 -10.56
N CYS A 71 1.70 2.22 -10.55
CA CYS A 71 2.44 3.46 -10.34
C CYS A 71 2.28 4.43 -11.53
N GLY A 72 1.65 5.58 -11.32
CA GLY A 72 1.51 6.63 -12.34
C GLY A 72 0.29 6.51 -13.27
N THR A 73 -0.59 5.54 -13.07
CA THR A 73 -1.79 5.35 -13.92
C THR A 73 -3.04 6.09 -13.45
N TYR A 74 -3.05 6.59 -12.20
CA TYR A 74 -4.13 7.42 -11.66
C TYR A 74 -3.61 8.82 -11.32
N GLN A 75 -3.33 9.62 -12.35
CA GLN A 75 -3.31 11.07 -12.21
C GLN A 75 -4.77 11.56 -12.20
N SER A 76 -5.32 11.75 -11.00
CA SER A 76 -6.55 12.52 -10.86
C SER A 76 -6.28 13.97 -11.27
N CYS A 77 -7.16 14.49 -12.13
CA CYS A 77 -7.28 15.89 -12.53
C CYS A 77 -7.37 16.86 -11.35
#